data_AF-A0A927WCL5-F1
#
_entry.id   AF-A0A927WCL5-F1
#
_cell.length_a   1.000
_cell.length_b   1.000
_cell.length_c   1.000
_cell.angle_alpha   90.00
_cell.angle_beta   90.00
_cell.angle_gamma   90.00
#
_symmetry.space_group_name_H-M   'P 1'
#
loop_
_entity.id
_entity.type
_entity.pdbx_description
1 polymer ?
#
loop_
_entity_poly.entity_id
_entity_poly.type
_entity_poly.pdbx_seq_one_letter_code
_entity_poly.pdbx_strand_id
1 'polypeptide(L)'
;MSVDADDLTPVAIEKVASEIITYGSPVIPGAMFMLAYSDDITYVGIPACGMFSKITVFDVLLPRIMAKDKISKREISELSHGGLCLKCNICHYPICPFGK
;
A
#
# COMPACT_ATOMS: atom_id res chain seq x y z
N MET A 1 4.90 6.87 -6.64
CA MET A 1 3.58 6.98 -7.29
C MET A 1 2.86 8.25 -6.86
N SER A 2 2.45 9.03 -7.85
CA SER A 2 1.66 10.25 -7.73
C SER A 2 0.38 10.12 -8.58
N VAL A 3 -0.42 11.19 -8.59
CA VAL A 3 -1.61 11.32 -9.45
C VAL A 3 -1.29 12.06 -10.75
N ASP A 4 -0.01 12.39 -10.97
CA ASP A 4 0.40 13.21 -12.09
C ASP A 4 0.21 12.43 -13.39
N ALA A 5 -0.24 13.11 -14.45
CA ALA A 5 -0.57 12.46 -15.71
C ALA A 5 0.65 11.82 -16.40
N ASP A 6 1.86 12.24 -16.03
CA ASP A 6 3.14 11.72 -16.48
C ASP A 6 3.72 10.61 -15.58
N ASP A 7 3.06 10.26 -14.46
CA ASP A 7 3.45 9.08 -13.68
C ASP A 7 3.09 7.80 -14.44
N LEU A 8 4.09 7.25 -15.13
CA LEU A 8 3.96 6.00 -15.88
C LEU A 8 4.15 4.75 -15.02
N THR A 9 4.39 4.88 -13.70
CA THR A 9 4.61 3.74 -12.81
C THR A 9 3.40 2.77 -12.77
N PRO A 10 2.14 3.24 -12.62
CA PRO A 10 0.98 2.33 -12.64
C PRO A 10 0.88 1.58 -13.98
N VAL A 11 1.05 2.31 -15.09
CA VAL A 11 0.97 1.75 -16.45
C VAL A 11 2.09 0.73 -16.69
N ALA A 12 3.29 0.98 -16.16
CA ALA A 12 4.40 0.03 -16.27
C ALA A 12 4.09 -1.27 -15.52
N ILE A 13 3.50 -1.19 -14.32
CA ILE A 13 3.09 -2.37 -13.53
C ILE A 13 1.95 -3.11 -14.25
N GLU A 14 0.95 -2.41 -14.78
CA GLU A 14 -0.18 -3.00 -15.53
C GLU A 14 0.27 -3.81 -16.76
N LYS A 15 1.38 -3.43 -17.39
CA LYS A 15 1.91 -4.14 -18.57
C LYS A 15 2.66 -5.42 -18.24
N VAL A 16 3.17 -5.58 -17.02
CA VAL A 16 4.02 -6.71 -16.62
C VAL A 16 3.36 -7.64 -15.60
N ALA A 17 2.33 -7.16 -14.90
CA ALA A 17 1.58 -7.96 -13.94
C ALA A 17 0.46 -8.74 -14.64
N SER A 18 0.18 -9.95 -14.14
CA SER A 18 -0.95 -10.76 -14.60
C SER A 18 -2.27 -10.37 -13.92
N GLU A 19 -2.20 -9.84 -12.70
CA GLU A 19 -3.36 -9.52 -11.88
C GLU A 19 -3.12 -8.21 -11.11
N ILE A 20 -4.02 -7.25 -11.26
CA ILE A 20 -4.02 -6.00 -10.50
C ILE A 20 -5.03 -6.14 -9.35
N ILE A 21 -4.54 -6.12 -8.10
CA ILE A 21 -5.39 -6.22 -6.92
C ILE A 21 -6.00 -4.88 -6.58
N THR A 22 -5.16 -3.84 -6.54
CA THR A 22 -5.61 -2.48 -6.27
C THR A 22 -4.69 -1.46 -6.90
N TYR A 23 -5.29 -0.35 -7.33
CA TYR A 23 -4.62 0.92 -7.52
C TYR A 23 -5.29 1.93 -6.61
N GLY A 24 -4.59 2.27 -5.54
CA GLY A 24 -5.08 3.04 -4.42
C GLY A 24 -5.33 2.19 -3.17
N SER A 25 -5.33 2.83 -2.01
CA SER A 25 -5.69 2.23 -0.73
C SER A 25 -6.55 3.19 0.10
N PRO A 26 -7.42 2.69 0.99
CA PRO A 26 -8.19 3.53 1.91
C PRO A 26 -7.34 4.00 3.10
N VAL A 27 -6.01 3.99 2.98
CA VAL A 27 -5.07 4.24 4.06
C VAL A 27 -4.27 5.51 3.79
N ILE A 28 -4.15 6.37 4.81
CA ILE A 28 -3.41 7.62 4.77
C ILE A 28 -2.40 7.61 5.92
N PRO A 29 -1.08 7.72 5.66
CA PRO A 29 -0.41 7.91 4.37
C PRO A 29 -0.31 6.63 3.54
N GLY A 30 -0.47 6.76 2.21
CA GLY A 30 -0.44 5.60 1.30
C GLY A 30 -1.58 5.54 0.28
N ALA A 31 -2.36 6.60 0.12
CA ALA A 31 -3.59 6.55 -0.67
C ALA A 31 -3.41 6.08 -2.12
N MET A 32 -2.25 6.35 -2.75
CA MET A 32 -1.92 5.92 -4.13
C MET A 32 -1.06 4.64 -4.18
N PHE A 33 -1.16 3.78 -3.17
CA PHE A 33 -0.47 2.48 -3.15
C PHE A 33 -1.05 1.52 -4.19
N MET A 34 -0.19 0.77 -4.86
CA MET A 34 -0.61 -0.23 -5.86
C MET A 34 -0.06 -1.61 -5.49
N LEU A 35 -0.89 -2.65 -5.66
CA LEU A 35 -0.51 -4.04 -5.47
C LEU A 35 -0.95 -4.87 -6.66
N ALA A 36 -0.02 -5.64 -7.20
CA ALA A 36 -0.27 -6.53 -8.32
C ALA A 36 0.62 -7.78 -8.24
N TYR A 37 0.23 -8.84 -8.96
CA TYR A 37 0.90 -10.13 -8.96
C TYR A 37 1.17 -10.64 -10.38
N SER A 38 2.29 -11.34 -10.56
CA SER A 38 2.54 -12.26 -11.68
C SER A 38 3.33 -13.44 -11.18
N ASP A 39 2.77 -14.64 -11.27
CA ASP A 39 3.40 -15.86 -10.76
C ASP A 39 3.85 -15.69 -9.30
N ASP A 40 5.15 -15.87 -9.03
CA ASP A 40 5.80 -15.69 -7.72
C ASP A 40 6.27 -14.25 -7.45
N ILE A 41 6.06 -13.33 -8.39
CA ILE A 41 6.47 -11.92 -8.30
C ILE A 41 5.33 -11.08 -7.75
N THR A 42 5.65 -10.27 -6.74
CA THR A 42 4.75 -9.23 -6.21
C THR A 42 5.25 -7.87 -6.66
N TYR A 43 4.40 -7.12 -7.35
CA TYR A 43 4.66 -5.75 -7.75
C TYR A 43 4.02 -4.80 -6.74
N VAL A 44 4.80 -3.86 -6.23
CA VAL A 44 4.36 -2.88 -5.24
C VAL A 44 4.68 -1.47 -5.72
N GLY A 45 3.63 -0.68 -5.92
CA GLY A 45 3.74 0.72 -6.24
C GLY A 45 3.68 1.57 -4.98
N ILE A 46 4.80 2.19 -4.60
CA ILE A 46 4.90 2.98 -3.36
C ILE A 46 4.71 4.48 -3.68
N PRO A 47 3.78 5.18 -3.02
CA PRO A 47 3.62 6.62 -3.17
C PRO A 47 4.79 7.40 -2.56
N ALA A 48 5.03 8.62 -3.05
CA ALA A 48 6.14 9.46 -2.58
C ALA A 48 6.10 9.73 -1.06
N CYS A 49 4.92 9.66 -0.44
CA CYS A 49 4.79 9.78 1.01
C CYS A 49 5.60 8.75 1.80
N GLY A 50 5.99 7.61 1.20
CA GLY A 50 6.92 6.66 1.81
C GLY A 50 8.31 7.24 2.12
N MET A 51 8.70 8.34 1.48
CA MET A 51 9.94 9.04 1.80
C MET A 51 9.82 9.97 3.03
N PHE A 52 8.60 10.43 3.33
CA PHE A 52 8.37 11.50 4.31
C PHE A 52 7.58 11.06 5.54
N SER A 53 6.82 9.97 5.43
CA SER A 53 6.01 9.42 6.51
C SER A 53 6.73 8.23 7.12
N LYS A 54 6.86 8.23 8.46
CA LYS A 54 7.52 7.14 9.18
C LYS A 54 6.83 5.78 8.99
N ILE A 55 5.50 5.80 8.90
CA ILE A 55 4.65 4.62 8.75
C ILE A 55 3.59 4.94 7.69
N THR A 56 3.37 4.00 6.79
CA THR A 56 2.45 4.05 5.66
C THR A 56 1.70 2.73 5.51
N VAL A 57 0.79 2.65 4.54
CA VAL A 57 0.15 1.39 4.14
C VAL A 57 1.15 0.29 3.75
N PHE A 58 2.33 0.67 3.22
CA PHE A 58 3.36 -0.30 2.87
C PHE A 58 3.85 -1.04 4.12
N ASP A 59 4.07 -0.35 5.24
CA ASP A 59 4.51 -0.96 6.50
C ASP A 59 3.46 -1.90 7.12
N VAL A 60 2.18 -1.68 6.80
CA VAL A 60 1.06 -2.55 7.21
C VAL A 60 1.06 -3.83 6.39
N LEU A 61 1.28 -3.73 5.07
CA LEU A 61 1.17 -4.85 4.15
C LEU A 61 2.50 -5.63 3.97
N LEU A 62 3.65 -4.99 4.22
CA LEU A 62 4.98 -5.56 3.99
C LEU A 62 5.19 -6.91 4.69
N PRO A 63 4.81 -7.12 5.97
CA PRO A 63 4.97 -8.42 6.60
C PRO A 63 4.22 -9.54 5.88
N ARG A 64 3.01 -9.26 5.39
CA ARG A 64 2.19 -10.22 4.62
C ARG A 64 2.80 -10.49 3.25
N ILE A 65 3.26 -9.45 2.56
CA ILE A 65 3.96 -9.56 1.27
C ILE A 65 5.22 -10.43 1.41
N MET A 66 6.04 -10.19 2.45
CA MET A 66 7.24 -10.99 2.72
C MET A 66 6.93 -12.44 3.08
N ALA A 67 5.78 -12.68 3.71
CA ALA A 67 5.27 -14.02 3.98
C ALA A 67 4.69 -14.73 2.74
N LYS A 68 4.72 -14.09 1.56
CA LYS A 68 4.07 -14.56 0.32
C LYS A 68 2.56 -14.79 0.47
N ASP A 69 1.95 -14.08 1.41
CA ASP A 69 0.51 -14.10 1.61
C ASP A 69 -0.20 -13.34 0.47
N LYS A 70 -1.20 -13.95 -0.14
CA LYS A 70 -1.94 -13.38 -1.27
C LYS A 70 -3.07 -12.49 -0.73
N ILE A 71 -2.83 -11.19 -0.79
CA ILE A 71 -3.74 -10.17 -0.27
C ILE A 71 -4.79 -9.86 -1.33
N SER A 72 -6.07 -9.97 -0.96
CA SER A 72 -7.19 -9.63 -1.83
C SER A 72 -7.56 -8.14 -1.75
N LYS A 73 -8.28 -7.65 -2.77
CA LYS A 73 -8.83 -6.29 -2.78
C LYS A 73 -9.76 -6.01 -1.60
N ARG A 74 -10.48 -7.04 -1.14
CA ARG A 74 -11.37 -6.97 0.01
C ARG A 74 -10.59 -6.67 1.29
N GLU A 75 -9.50 -7.38 1.53
CA GLU A 75 -8.67 -7.18 2.72
C GLU A 75 -8.01 -5.79 2.73
N ILE A 76 -7.62 -5.28 1.56
CA ILE A 76 -7.14 -3.88 1.45
C ILE A 76 -8.26 -2.89 1.81
N SER A 77 -9.50 -3.19 1.41
CA SER A 77 -10.65 -2.34 1.72
C SER A 77 -11.00 -2.36 3.21
N GLU A 78 -10.75 -3.48 3.90
CA GLU A 78 -10.95 -3.61 5.35
C GLU A 78 -10.02 -2.68 6.15
N LEU A 79 -8.83 -2.33 5.62
CA LEU A 79 -7.92 -1.33 6.19
C LEU A 79 -8.49 0.10 6.25
N SER A 80 -9.69 0.35 5.68
CA SER A 80 -10.40 1.61 5.82
C SER A 80 -10.71 1.95 7.29
N HIS A 81 -11.01 0.92 8.08
CA HIS A 81 -11.17 1.05 9.52
C HIS A 81 -9.76 1.17 10.10
N GLY A 82 -9.50 2.22 10.87
CA GLY A 82 -8.14 2.51 11.32
C GLY A 82 -7.17 2.97 10.21
N GLY A 83 -7.64 3.27 9.00
CA GLY A 83 -6.79 3.65 7.86
C GLY A 83 -6.10 5.00 7.98
N LEU A 84 -6.33 5.77 9.04
CA LEU A 84 -5.74 7.11 9.22
C LEU A 84 -4.63 7.10 10.27
N CYS A 85 -3.40 7.41 9.87
CA CYS A 85 -2.30 7.65 10.80
C CYS A 85 -2.49 9.03 11.44
N LEU A 86 -2.58 9.07 12.77
CA LEU A 86 -2.78 10.29 13.54
C LEU A 86 -1.53 11.18 13.66
N LYS A 87 -0.39 10.75 13.09
CA LYS A 87 0.90 11.47 13.14
C LYS A 87 1.27 11.91 14.57
N CYS A 88 1.13 11.00 15.52
CA CYS A 88 1.44 11.25 16.93
C CYS A 88 2.90 11.74 17.12
N ASN A 89 3.14 12.59 18.11
CA ASN A 89 4.50 13.09 18.45
C ASN A 89 5.48 11.93 18.73
N ILE A 90 5.02 10.90 19.44
CA ILE A 90 5.72 9.64 19.63
C ILE A 90 4.96 8.57 18.83
N CYS A 91 5.67 7.84 17.97
CA CYS A 91 5.05 6.78 17.18
C CYS A 91 4.82 5.54 18.04
N HIS A 92 3.60 5.01 18.03
CA HIS A 92 3.20 3.80 18.76
C HIS A 92 2.82 2.63 17.85
N TYR A 93 3.01 2.76 16.53
CA TYR A 93 2.80 1.65 15.60
C TYR A 93 3.75 0.49 15.96
N PRO A 94 3.30 -0.79 15.96
CA PRO A 94 1.99 -1.30 15.53
C PRO A 94 0.92 -1.42 16.64
N ILE A 95 1.18 -0.86 17.82
CA ILE A 95 0.29 -0.97 19.01
C ILE A 95 -0.88 0.03 18.94
N CYS A 96 -0.90 0.96 17.98
CA CYS A 96 -1.99 1.91 17.78
C CYS A 96 -3.14 1.34 16.91
N PRO A 97 -4.23 2.10 16.67
CA PRO A 97 -5.33 1.70 15.79
C PRO A 97 -5.02 1.72 14.27
N PHE A 98 -3.83 2.16 13.86
CA PHE A 98 -3.51 2.34 12.45
C PHE A 98 -3.38 0.98 11.73
N GLY A 99 -4.16 0.79 10.65
CA GLY A 99 -4.13 -0.44 9.83
C GLY A 99 -4.72 -1.67 10.52
N LYS A 100 -5.69 -1.49 11.42
CA LYS A 100 -6.39 -2.56 12.17
C LYS A 100 -7.88 -2.62 11.85
#